data_AF-A0A964WZB8-F1
#
_entry.id   AF-A0A964WZB8-F1
#
_cell.length_a   1.000
_cell.length_b   1.000
_cell.length_c   1.000
_cell.angle_alpha   90.00
_cell.angle_beta   90.00
_cell.angle_gamma   90.00
#
_symmetry.space_group_name_H-M   'P 1'
#
loop_
_entity.id
_entity.type
_entity.pdbx_description
1 polymer ?
#
loop_
_entity_poly.entity_id
_entity_poly.type
_entity_poly.pdbx_seq_one_letter_code
_entity_poly.pdbx_strand_id
1 'polypeptide(L)'
;MAQNALLIIDDLGVRQDLAGALREAGLAVEAASDRPEAEGLARRGGLSLLLASECFGGRSVQTLVLLAEWCSPLVATVLLCDRPDRMQPELFDLLPSLQAVLPRSLPAAEVARLARLAAAPSESEPARLLRRWREAGGPAAAEETPPPLLLRQPVALRPSPDPDLPLPLRVRAAGSRRAGPSDDPVRLPSFLTRRAGPAGSGGNAAPSGPCPPAASPPPVPSPAEDGPAGRARRLRLGLSGAAAAVPGPRPAVPRRLHLG
;
A
#
# COMPACT_ATOMS: atom_id res chain seq x y z
N MET A 1 3.00 -21.17 -11.53
CA MET A 1 2.07 -20.91 -10.41
C MET A 1 1.31 -19.64 -10.72
N ALA A 2 0.00 -19.61 -10.47
CA ALA A 2 -0.78 -18.38 -10.63
C ALA A 2 -0.31 -17.33 -9.61
N GLN A 3 -0.18 -16.08 -10.02
CA GLN A 3 0.18 -14.97 -9.15
C GLN A 3 -1.07 -14.46 -8.45
N ASN A 4 -1.09 -14.52 -7.11
CA ASN A 4 -2.17 -13.99 -6.29
C ASN A 4 -1.96 -12.50 -6.05
N ALA A 5 -2.99 -11.71 -6.31
CA ALA A 5 -3.01 -10.26 -6.14
C ALA A 5 -4.14 -9.86 -5.17
N LEU A 6 -3.82 -8.99 -4.21
CA LEU A 6 -4.79 -8.38 -3.30
C LEU A 6 -5.00 -6.91 -3.66
N LEU A 7 -6.26 -6.52 -3.85
CA LEU A 7 -6.71 -5.15 -4.08
C LEU A 7 -7.28 -4.53 -2.80
N ILE A 8 -6.74 -3.38 -2.40
CA ILE A 8 -7.21 -2.58 -1.26
C ILE A 8 -7.51 -1.16 -1.74
N ILE A 9 -8.72 -0.95 -2.27
CA ILE A 9 -9.13 0.30 -2.91
C ILE A 9 -10.55 0.64 -2.45
N ASP A 10 -10.75 1.87 -1.97
CA ASP A 10 -12.06 2.34 -1.46
C ASP A 10 -13.08 2.54 -2.59
N ASP A 11 -12.63 3.06 -3.73
CA ASP A 11 -13.50 3.34 -4.87
C ASP A 11 -13.92 2.04 -5.57
N LEU A 12 -15.22 1.75 -5.56
CA LEU A 12 -15.78 0.52 -6.12
C LEU A 12 -15.56 0.42 -7.63
N GLY A 13 -15.71 1.52 -8.38
CA GLY A 13 -15.56 1.53 -9.83
C GLY A 13 -14.12 1.25 -10.23
N VAL A 14 -13.19 2.00 -9.65
CA VAL A 14 -11.74 1.81 -9.86
C VAL A 14 -11.30 0.40 -9.48
N ARG A 15 -11.83 -0.13 -8.36
CA ARG A 15 -11.54 -1.49 -7.90
C ARG A 15 -12.03 -2.55 -8.89
N GLN A 16 -13.23 -2.39 -9.45
CA GLN A 16 -13.78 -3.31 -10.45
C GLN A 16 -12.98 -3.27 -11.75
N ASP A 17 -12.66 -2.08 -12.25
CA ASP A 17 -11.87 -1.90 -13.48
C ASP A 17 -10.48 -2.51 -13.36
N LEU A 18 -9.79 -2.25 -12.23
CA LEU A 18 -8.48 -2.83 -11.95
C LEU A 18 -8.54 -4.35 -11.75
N ALA A 19 -9.57 -4.86 -11.09
CA ALA A 19 -9.74 -6.30 -10.92
C ALA A 19 -9.96 -6.99 -12.27
N GLY A 20 -10.74 -6.38 -13.18
CA GLY A 20 -10.90 -6.85 -14.56
C GLY A 20 -9.57 -6.89 -15.30
N ALA A 21 -8.86 -5.75 -15.34
CA ALA A 21 -7.59 -5.61 -16.04
C ALA A 21 -6.49 -6.57 -15.51
N LEU A 22 -6.42 -6.78 -14.19
CA LEU A 22 -5.46 -7.71 -13.58
C LEU A 22 -5.79 -9.17 -13.88
N ARG A 23 -7.08 -9.54 -13.92
CA ARG A 23 -7.50 -10.89 -14.31
C ARG A 23 -7.20 -11.17 -15.78
N GLU A 24 -7.47 -10.20 -16.66
CA GLU A 24 -7.09 -10.27 -18.08
C GLU A 24 -5.57 -10.41 -18.24
N ALA A 25 -4.79 -9.81 -17.34
CA ALA A 25 -3.34 -9.96 -17.28
C ALA A 25 -2.85 -11.32 -16.72
N GLY A 26 -3.75 -12.20 -16.29
CA GLY A 26 -3.47 -13.56 -15.82
C GLY A 26 -3.25 -13.70 -14.31
N LEU A 27 -3.62 -12.70 -13.50
CA LEU A 27 -3.49 -12.76 -12.04
C LEU A 27 -4.78 -13.29 -11.39
N ALA A 28 -4.63 -14.03 -10.29
CA ALA A 28 -5.73 -14.42 -9.42
C ALA A 28 -6.00 -13.27 -8.44
N VAL A 29 -7.11 -12.57 -8.62
CA VAL A 29 -7.38 -11.29 -7.94
C VAL A 29 -8.43 -11.43 -6.85
N GLU A 30 -8.05 -11.07 -5.63
CA GLU A 30 -8.92 -10.87 -4.48
C GLU A 30 -9.02 -9.38 -4.16
N ALA A 31 -10.19 -8.92 -3.73
CA ALA A 31 -10.46 -7.52 -3.45
C ALA A 31 -11.12 -7.40 -2.09
N ALA A 32 -10.56 -6.56 -1.22
CA ALA A 32 -11.15 -6.24 0.06
C ALA A 32 -12.15 -5.09 -0.07
N SER A 33 -13.31 -5.24 0.54
CA SER A 33 -14.35 -4.21 0.65
C SER A 33 -14.19 -3.35 1.91
N ASP A 34 -13.61 -3.91 2.97
CA ASP A 34 -13.34 -3.24 4.23
C ASP A 34 -11.99 -3.66 4.84
N ARG A 35 -11.60 -2.97 5.91
CA ARG A 35 -10.31 -3.19 6.57
C ARG A 35 -10.19 -4.56 7.26
N PRO A 36 -11.16 -5.02 8.07
CA PRO A 36 -11.12 -6.37 8.63
C PRO A 36 -10.93 -7.46 7.57
N GLU A 37 -11.63 -7.34 6.43
CA GLU A 37 -11.46 -8.24 5.30
C GLU A 37 -10.03 -8.15 4.74
N ALA A 38 -9.53 -6.95 4.45
CA ALA A 38 -8.16 -6.76 3.96
C ALA A 38 -7.10 -7.38 4.89
N GLU A 39 -7.26 -7.24 6.21
CA GLU A 39 -6.38 -7.86 7.21
C GLU A 39 -6.47 -9.39 7.15
N GLY A 40 -7.68 -9.94 7.03
CA GLY A 40 -7.91 -11.36 6.85
C GLY A 40 -7.22 -11.90 5.60
N LEU A 41 -7.39 -11.24 4.45
CA LEU A 41 -6.78 -11.63 3.18
C LEU A 41 -5.24 -11.56 3.27
N ALA A 42 -4.69 -10.48 3.84
CA ALA A 42 -3.24 -10.32 4.04
C ALA A 42 -2.63 -11.40 4.94
N ARG A 43 -3.33 -11.79 6.02
CA ARG A 43 -2.87 -12.81 6.98
C ARG A 43 -2.83 -14.22 6.40
N ARG A 44 -3.61 -14.53 5.36
CA ARG A 44 -3.57 -15.84 4.70
C ARG A 44 -2.23 -16.11 4.01
N GLY A 45 -1.47 -15.07 3.71
CA GLY A 45 -0.18 -15.18 3.06
C GLY A 45 -0.27 -15.60 1.59
N GLY A 46 0.87 -15.89 0.98
CA GLY A 46 0.94 -16.32 -0.43
C GLY A 46 0.56 -15.22 -1.42
N LEU A 47 0.67 -13.95 -1.03
CA LEU A 47 0.46 -12.80 -1.92
C LEU A 47 1.74 -12.55 -2.72
N SER A 48 1.59 -12.48 -4.05
CA SER A 48 2.68 -12.05 -4.93
C SER A 48 2.62 -10.56 -5.25
N LEU A 49 1.43 -9.97 -5.19
CA LEU A 49 1.18 -8.57 -5.49
C LEU A 49 0.15 -8.00 -4.50
N LEU A 50 0.41 -6.79 -4.01
CA LEU A 50 -0.52 -5.96 -3.27
C LEU A 50 -0.68 -4.64 -4.02
N LEU A 51 -1.89 -4.35 -4.48
CA LEU A 51 -2.25 -3.06 -5.08
C LEU A 51 -3.19 -2.32 -4.13
N ALA A 52 -2.75 -1.19 -3.62
CA ALA A 52 -3.49 -0.47 -2.58
C ALA A 52 -3.57 1.03 -2.86
N SER A 53 -4.71 1.64 -2.54
CA SER A 53 -4.80 3.11 -2.43
C SER A 53 -4.08 3.56 -1.16
N GLU A 54 -3.48 4.75 -1.19
CA GLU A 54 -2.79 5.32 -0.01
C GLU A 54 -3.67 5.32 1.25
N CYS A 55 -4.95 5.65 1.06
CA CYS A 55 -5.97 5.58 2.10
C CYS A 55 -7.00 4.49 1.78
N PHE A 56 -7.43 3.77 2.82
CA PHE A 56 -8.48 2.77 2.77
C PHE A 56 -9.34 2.86 4.04
N GLY A 57 -10.64 3.07 3.89
CA GLY A 57 -11.55 3.37 5.01
C GLY A 57 -11.17 4.63 5.77
N GLY A 58 -10.63 5.65 5.08
CA GLY A 58 -10.16 6.90 5.69
C GLY A 58 -8.89 6.78 6.54
N ARG A 59 -8.18 5.63 6.47
CA ARG A 59 -6.93 5.40 7.20
C ARG A 59 -5.79 5.08 6.25
N SER A 60 -4.56 5.35 6.68
CA SER A 60 -3.36 4.93 5.95
C SER A 60 -3.32 3.41 5.76
N VAL A 61 -2.95 2.98 4.55
CA VAL A 61 -2.77 1.56 4.20
C VAL A 61 -1.43 0.99 4.64
N GLN A 62 -0.49 1.82 5.11
CA GLN A 62 0.87 1.40 5.48
C GLN A 62 0.91 0.22 6.45
N THR A 63 0.06 0.22 7.49
CA THR A 63 -0.02 -0.91 8.44
C THR A 63 -0.49 -2.20 7.76
N LEU A 64 -1.37 -2.12 6.76
CA LEU A 64 -1.83 -3.28 5.99
C LEU A 64 -0.73 -3.78 5.05
N VAL A 65 0.04 -2.87 4.45
CA VAL A 65 1.21 -3.24 3.64
C VAL A 65 2.24 -3.98 4.49
N LEU A 66 2.57 -3.45 5.67
CA LEU A 66 3.52 -4.10 6.58
C LEU A 66 3.01 -5.46 7.07
N LEU A 67 1.70 -5.60 7.32
CA LEU A 67 1.09 -6.88 7.67
C LEU A 67 1.20 -7.88 6.51
N ALA A 68 0.90 -7.45 5.29
CA ALA A 68 1.00 -8.28 4.10
C ALA A 68 2.46 -8.71 3.84
N GLU A 69 3.43 -7.80 4.00
CA GLU A 69 4.85 -8.08 3.89
C GLU A 69 5.33 -9.06 4.96
N TRP A 70 4.88 -8.89 6.21
CA TRP A 70 5.18 -9.83 7.29
C TRP A 70 4.66 -11.25 7.01
N CYS A 71 3.45 -11.37 6.44
CA CYS A 71 2.85 -12.64 6.09
C CYS A 71 3.32 -13.20 4.74
N SER A 72 3.84 -12.34 3.85
CA SER A 72 4.34 -12.67 2.51
C SER A 72 5.58 -11.81 2.21
N PRO A 73 6.79 -12.23 2.64
CA PRO A 73 8.03 -11.44 2.50
C PRO A 73 8.40 -11.03 1.07
N LEU A 74 7.79 -11.70 0.09
CA LEU A 74 8.01 -11.50 -1.34
C LEU A 74 6.91 -10.72 -2.04
N VAL A 75 5.94 -10.20 -1.30
CA VAL A 75 4.87 -9.40 -1.89
C VAL A 75 5.47 -8.17 -2.57
N ALA A 76 5.14 -7.96 -3.84
CA ALA A 76 5.40 -6.70 -4.50
C ALA A 76 4.25 -5.76 -4.17
N THR A 77 4.55 -4.58 -3.61
CA THR A 77 3.53 -3.59 -3.30
C THR A 77 3.53 -2.47 -4.34
N VAL A 78 2.36 -2.11 -4.86
CA VAL A 78 2.15 -0.94 -5.70
C VAL A 78 1.11 -0.06 -5.03
N LEU A 79 1.48 1.19 -4.75
CA LEU A 79 0.58 2.16 -4.12
C LEU A 79 0.00 3.11 -5.15
N LEU A 80 -1.31 3.31 -5.11
CA LEU A 80 -2.02 4.33 -5.87
C LEU A 80 -2.17 5.58 -5.00
N CYS A 81 -1.54 6.68 -5.40
CA CYS A 81 -1.43 7.89 -4.61
C CYS A 81 -1.52 9.14 -5.48
N ASP A 82 -2.27 10.14 -5.01
CA ASP A 82 -2.36 11.46 -5.67
C ASP A 82 -1.49 12.52 -5.00
N ARG A 83 -0.66 12.13 -4.01
CA ARG A 83 0.19 13.09 -3.30
C ARG A 83 1.29 13.65 -4.21
N PRO A 84 1.70 14.90 -3.99
CA PRO A 84 2.83 15.50 -4.70
C PRO A 84 4.12 14.72 -4.43
N ASP A 85 4.98 14.64 -5.45
CA ASP A 85 6.15 13.77 -5.52
C ASP A 85 7.15 13.89 -4.35
N ARG A 86 7.14 15.02 -3.63
CA ARG A 86 8.10 15.32 -2.56
C ARG A 86 8.04 14.36 -1.35
N MET A 87 6.90 13.73 -1.10
CA MET A 87 6.71 12.79 0.03
C MET A 87 6.94 11.31 -0.36
N GLN A 88 7.15 11.02 -1.65
CA GLN A 88 7.29 9.65 -2.13
C GLN A 88 8.58 8.94 -1.66
N PRO A 89 9.77 9.61 -1.56
CA PRO A 89 11.00 8.95 -1.15
C PRO A 89 10.89 8.27 0.22
N GLU A 90 10.24 8.94 1.18
CA GLU A 90 10.03 8.41 2.54
C GLU A 90 9.21 7.10 2.54
N LEU A 91 8.28 6.94 1.59
CA LEU A 91 7.48 5.71 1.49
C LEU A 91 8.32 4.51 1.07
N PHE A 92 9.33 4.71 0.20
CA PHE A 92 10.24 3.65 -0.21
C PHE A 92 11.18 3.23 0.92
N ASP A 93 11.58 4.17 1.77
CA ASP A 93 12.39 3.85 2.96
C ASP A 93 11.59 3.07 4.02
N LEU A 94 10.29 3.36 4.14
CA LEU A 94 9.40 2.75 5.14
C LEU A 94 8.83 1.39 4.73
N LEU A 95 8.63 1.15 3.43
CA LEU A 95 7.94 -0.03 2.91
C LEU A 95 8.85 -0.80 1.96
N PRO A 96 9.64 -1.77 2.47
CA PRO A 96 10.58 -2.48 1.63
C PRO A 96 9.89 -3.25 0.50
N SER A 97 8.66 -3.74 0.67
CA SER A 97 7.90 -4.36 -0.41
C SER A 97 7.49 -3.40 -1.54
N LEU A 98 7.53 -2.09 -1.33
CA LEU A 98 7.07 -1.07 -2.29
C LEU A 98 7.94 -1.04 -3.55
N GLN A 99 7.34 -1.37 -4.69
CA GLN A 99 7.98 -1.36 -6.01
C GLN A 99 7.66 -0.10 -6.80
N ALA A 100 6.46 0.46 -6.61
CA ALA A 100 6.02 1.63 -7.35
C ALA A 100 4.94 2.42 -6.59
N VAL A 101 4.96 3.74 -6.82
CA VAL A 101 3.87 4.65 -6.48
C VAL A 101 3.33 5.20 -7.80
N LEU A 102 2.04 4.99 -8.05
CA LEU A 102 1.36 5.38 -9.30
C LEU A 102 0.24 6.39 -9.01
N PRO A 103 -0.05 7.33 -9.92
CA PRO A 103 -1.17 8.24 -9.77
C PRO A 103 -2.51 7.48 -9.83
N ARG A 104 -3.53 7.88 -9.05
CA ARG A 104 -4.85 7.21 -9.10
C ARG A 104 -5.59 7.49 -10.40
N SER A 105 -5.20 8.53 -11.14
CA SER A 105 -5.72 8.87 -12.46
C SER A 105 -5.20 7.98 -13.59
N LEU A 106 -4.24 7.07 -13.32
CA LEU A 106 -3.68 6.19 -14.33
C LEU A 106 -4.75 5.18 -14.81
N PRO A 107 -4.89 4.93 -16.13
CA PRO A 107 -5.84 3.95 -16.64
C PRO A 107 -5.60 2.54 -16.08
N ALA A 108 -6.69 1.82 -15.78
CA ALA A 108 -6.63 0.49 -15.14
C ALA A 108 -5.75 -0.52 -15.91
N ALA A 109 -5.80 -0.51 -17.25
CA ALA A 109 -4.98 -1.37 -18.09
C ALA A 109 -3.46 -1.07 -17.94
N GLU A 110 -3.11 0.20 -17.76
CA GLU A 110 -1.71 0.61 -17.56
C GLU A 110 -1.21 0.26 -16.16
N VAL A 111 -2.06 0.47 -15.15
CA VAL A 111 -1.78 0.02 -13.77
C VAL A 111 -1.57 -1.49 -13.75
N ALA A 112 -2.45 -2.27 -14.39
CA ALA A 112 -2.33 -3.73 -14.44
C ALA A 112 -1.04 -4.18 -15.15
N ARG A 113 -0.66 -3.51 -16.24
CA ARG A 113 0.61 -3.77 -16.94
C ARG A 113 1.81 -3.54 -16.03
N LEU A 114 1.88 -2.40 -15.34
CA LEU A 114 2.97 -2.05 -14.44
C LEU A 114 2.99 -2.95 -13.20
N ALA A 115 1.84 -3.25 -12.63
CA ALA A 115 1.70 -4.12 -11.48
C ALA A 115 2.16 -5.56 -11.80
N ARG A 116 1.86 -6.07 -13.01
CA ARG A 116 2.39 -7.36 -13.48
C ARG A 116 3.91 -7.36 -13.61
N LEU A 117 4.49 -6.26 -14.10
CA LEU A 117 5.96 -6.12 -14.17
C LEU A 117 6.58 -6.10 -12.77
N ALA A 118 5.93 -5.43 -11.81
CA ALA A 118 6.36 -5.42 -10.41
C ALA A 118 6.22 -6.80 -9.73
N ALA A 119 5.17 -7.55 -10.07
CA ALA A 119 4.92 -8.91 -9.56
C ALA A 119 5.80 -9.98 -10.23
N ALA A 120 6.50 -9.64 -11.32
CA ALA A 120 7.39 -10.59 -11.97
C ALA A 120 8.47 -11.05 -10.99
N PRO A 121 8.86 -12.34 -11.01
CA PRO A 121 9.92 -12.86 -10.16
C PRO A 121 11.26 -12.28 -10.62
N SER A 122 11.58 -11.06 -10.22
CA SER A 122 12.76 -10.31 -10.65
C SER A 122 14.05 -10.73 -9.95
N GLU A 123 13.98 -11.62 -8.96
CA GLU A 123 15.12 -12.25 -8.27
C GLU A 123 14.54 -13.29 -7.31
N SER A 124 15.29 -14.36 -7.04
CA SER A 124 14.96 -15.30 -5.97
C SER A 124 14.95 -14.58 -4.61
N GLU A 125 14.05 -14.99 -3.73
CA GLU A 125 13.96 -14.51 -2.33
C GLU A 125 15.31 -14.38 -1.62
N PRO A 126 16.18 -15.41 -1.64
CA PRO A 126 17.50 -15.29 -1.03
C PRO A 126 18.35 -14.22 -1.71
N ALA A 127 18.27 -14.02 -3.03
CA ALA A 127 19.06 -12.99 -3.71
C ALA A 127 18.62 -11.58 -3.30
N ARG A 128 17.31 -11.30 -3.18
CA ARG A 128 16.83 -9.98 -2.72
C ARG A 128 17.19 -9.73 -1.27
N LEU A 129 16.96 -10.70 -0.38
CA LEU A 129 17.31 -10.58 1.03
C LEU A 129 18.81 -10.39 1.22
N LEU A 130 19.63 -11.17 0.50
CA LEU A 130 21.09 -11.08 0.56
C LEU A 130 21.62 -9.77 -0.02
N ARG A 131 21.02 -9.25 -1.09
CA ARG A 131 21.35 -7.93 -1.64
C ARG A 131 21.02 -6.82 -0.63
N ARG A 132 19.82 -6.82 -0.05
CA ARG A 132 19.42 -5.86 0.99
C ARG A 132 20.32 -5.92 2.21
N TRP A 133 20.68 -7.13 2.63
CA TRP A 133 21.59 -7.33 3.75
C TRP A 133 22.99 -6.76 3.47
N ARG A 134 23.50 -6.92 2.24
CA ARG A 134 24.76 -6.31 1.79
C ARG A 134 24.67 -4.78 1.71
N GLU A 135 23.58 -4.24 1.18
CA GLU A 135 23.33 -2.79 1.07
C GLU A 135 23.23 -2.12 2.46
N ALA A 136 22.68 -2.82 3.46
CA ALA A 136 22.61 -2.37 4.85
C ALA A 136 23.97 -2.43 5.60
N GLY A 137 25.07 -2.74 4.91
CA GLY A 137 26.39 -2.87 5.52
C GLY A 137 26.55 -4.14 6.36
N GLY A 138 25.79 -5.20 6.05
CA GLY A 138 26.02 -6.52 6.64
C GLY A 138 27.49 -6.93 6.48
N PRO A 139 28.08 -7.63 7.47
CA PRO A 139 29.50 -7.97 7.47
C PRO A 139 29.88 -8.57 6.13
N ALA A 140 30.86 -7.93 5.46
CA ALA A 140 31.40 -8.40 4.20
C ALA A 140 31.80 -9.86 4.41
N ALA A 141 31.12 -10.76 3.71
CA ALA A 141 31.22 -12.19 3.89
C ALA A 141 32.69 -12.64 3.93
N ALA A 142 33.23 -12.82 5.14
CA ALA A 142 34.13 -13.93 5.37
C ALA A 142 33.31 -15.19 5.07
N GLU A 143 33.95 -16.23 4.53
CA GLU A 143 33.35 -17.47 3.99
C GLU A 143 32.54 -18.32 5.00
N GLU A 144 31.97 -17.72 6.03
CA GLU A 144 30.93 -18.30 6.84
C GLU A 144 29.66 -18.40 5.99
N THR A 145 29.44 -19.62 5.49
CA THR A 145 28.13 -20.13 5.07
C THR A 145 27.07 -19.42 5.90
N PRO A 146 26.20 -18.57 5.29
CA PRO A 146 25.25 -17.80 6.05
C PRO A 146 24.47 -18.81 6.91
N PRO A 147 24.42 -18.63 8.25
CA PRO A 147 23.66 -19.53 9.09
C PRO A 147 22.27 -19.61 8.45
N PRO A 148 21.68 -20.81 8.32
CA PRO A 148 20.39 -20.95 7.67
C PRO A 148 19.49 -19.91 8.33
N LEU A 149 19.07 -18.92 7.54
CA LEU A 149 18.14 -17.91 7.99
C LEU A 149 16.87 -18.70 8.24
N LEU A 150 16.78 -19.24 9.46
CA LEU A 150 15.54 -19.58 10.11
C LEU A 150 14.87 -18.21 10.29
N LEU A 151 14.33 -17.67 9.19
CA LEU A 151 13.09 -16.93 9.24
C LEU A 151 12.23 -17.83 10.11
N ARG A 152 12.15 -17.51 11.40
CA ARG A 152 11.23 -18.16 12.31
C ARG A 152 9.93 -18.10 11.53
N GLN A 153 9.49 -19.26 11.04
CA GLN A 153 8.21 -19.35 10.34
C GLN A 153 7.26 -18.52 11.17
N PRO A 154 6.47 -17.61 10.57
CA PRO A 154 5.55 -16.79 11.33
C PRO A 154 4.85 -17.76 12.26
N VAL A 155 5.13 -17.63 13.56
CA VAL A 155 4.54 -18.50 14.58
C VAL A 155 3.08 -18.43 14.21
N ALA A 156 2.52 -19.54 13.74
CA ALA A 156 1.13 -19.57 13.35
C ALA A 156 0.42 -19.07 14.59
N LEU A 157 0.00 -17.79 14.57
CA LEU A 157 -0.79 -17.20 15.61
C LEU A 157 -2.06 -18.00 15.47
N ARG A 158 -2.12 -19.12 16.18
CA ARG A 158 -3.30 -19.97 16.21
C ARG A 158 -4.41 -18.98 16.51
N PRO A 159 -5.40 -18.81 15.62
CA PRO A 159 -6.56 -18.01 15.97
C PRO A 159 -7.07 -18.63 17.26
N SER A 160 -6.99 -17.87 18.35
CA SER A 160 -7.35 -18.36 19.68
C SER A 160 -8.77 -18.91 19.57
N PRO A 161 -8.99 -20.24 19.69
CA PRO A 161 -10.31 -20.79 19.58
C PRO A 161 -10.92 -20.73 20.97
N ASP A 162 -11.34 -19.53 21.40
CA ASP A 162 -12.28 -19.41 22.51
C ASP A 162 -12.88 -18.00 22.60
N PRO A 163 -14.10 -17.76 22.09
CA PRO A 163 -14.87 -16.57 22.43
C PRO A 163 -15.51 -16.64 23.83
N ASP A 164 -15.44 -17.77 24.54
CA ASP A 164 -16.23 -18.02 25.75
C ASP A 164 -15.42 -18.13 27.06
N LEU A 165 -14.12 -17.82 27.05
CA LEU A 165 -13.34 -17.77 28.29
C LEU A 165 -13.56 -16.44 29.04
N PRO A 166 -14.05 -16.45 30.29
CA PRO A 166 -14.16 -15.25 31.10
C PRO A 166 -12.77 -14.73 31.46
N LEU A 167 -12.42 -13.53 30.99
CA LEU A 167 -11.16 -12.85 31.31
C LEU A 167 -10.98 -12.70 32.84
N PRO A 168 -9.90 -13.22 33.45
CA PRO A 168 -9.56 -12.88 34.82
C PRO A 168 -8.37 -11.91 34.80
N LEU A 169 -8.65 -10.61 34.68
CA LEU A 169 -7.69 -9.57 35.07
C LEU A 169 -8.39 -8.52 35.94
N ARG A 170 -8.72 -8.94 37.16
CA ARG A 170 -8.81 -7.99 38.27
C ARG A 170 -7.39 -7.62 38.67
N VAL A 171 -6.94 -6.45 38.24
CA VAL A 171 -5.79 -5.78 38.85
C VAL A 171 -6.17 -5.51 40.31
N ARG A 172 -5.64 -6.34 41.20
CA ARG A 172 -5.79 -6.20 42.64
C ARG A 172 -4.78 -5.14 43.10
N ALA A 173 -5.26 -3.92 43.36
CA ALA A 173 -4.46 -2.90 44.04
C ALA A 173 -4.13 -3.40 45.46
N ALA A 174 -2.84 -3.67 45.69
CA ALA A 174 -2.32 -3.95 47.02
C ALA A 174 -2.35 -2.64 47.84
N GLY A 175 -3.00 -2.71 48.99
CA GLY A 175 -3.22 -1.56 49.85
C GLY A 175 -1.97 -1.07 50.59
N SER A 176 -2.00 0.22 50.93
CA SER A 176 -1.25 0.78 52.05
C SER A 176 -2.27 1.20 53.12
N ARG A 177 -2.10 0.67 54.34
CA ARG A 177 -2.90 1.00 55.52
C ARG A 177 -2.18 2.11 56.31
N ARG A 178 -2.89 3.15 56.73
CA ARG A 178 -3.23 3.48 58.14
C ARG A 178 -3.56 4.97 58.35
N ALA A 179 -4.50 5.14 59.28
CA ALA A 179 -4.64 6.23 60.26
C ALA A 179 -5.45 7.49 59.90
N GLY A 180 -6.60 7.63 60.57
CA GLY A 180 -7.06 8.89 61.16
C GLY A 180 -8.18 9.64 60.43
N PRO A 181 -9.32 9.95 61.09
CA PRO A 181 -10.27 10.94 60.61
C PRO A 181 -9.79 12.33 61.06
N SER A 182 -9.44 13.19 60.11
CA SER A 182 -9.26 14.62 60.35
C SER A 182 -10.23 15.36 59.45
N ASP A 183 -11.21 16.00 60.07
CA ASP A 183 -12.01 17.05 59.46
C ASP A 183 -11.07 18.17 59.01
N ASP A 184 -11.00 18.42 57.71
CA ASP A 184 -10.69 19.75 57.18
C ASP A 184 -11.13 19.88 55.72
N PRO A 185 -12.07 20.78 55.38
CA PRO A 185 -12.49 21.02 54.01
C PRO A 185 -11.46 21.91 53.29
N VAL A 186 -10.55 21.28 52.55
CA VAL A 186 -9.68 21.99 51.61
C VAL A 186 -10.53 22.50 50.44
N ARG A 187 -10.71 23.83 50.44
CA ARG A 187 -11.17 24.65 49.31
C ARG A 187 -10.36 24.34 48.06
N LEU A 188 -11.02 23.81 47.03
CA LEU A 188 -10.52 23.90 45.66
C LEU A 188 -10.95 25.24 45.05
N PRO A 189 -10.07 25.90 44.28
CA PRO A 189 -10.37 27.19 43.73
C PRO A 189 -11.28 27.08 42.48
N SER A 190 -12.40 27.78 42.57
CA SER A 190 -13.46 27.89 41.58
C SER A 190 -13.03 28.78 40.40
N PHE A 191 -12.48 28.20 39.34
CA PHE A 191 -12.39 28.91 38.06
C PHE A 191 -12.68 27.93 36.92
N LEU A 192 -13.95 27.86 36.53
CA LEU A 192 -14.46 27.78 35.15
C LEU A 192 -15.98 27.61 35.21
N THR A 193 -16.65 28.56 35.84
CA THR A 193 -18.08 28.79 35.64
C THR A 193 -18.23 29.57 34.32
N ARG A 194 -18.41 28.86 33.21
CA ARG A 194 -19.01 29.46 32.00
C ARG A 194 -20.36 28.81 31.73
N ARG A 195 -21.36 29.42 32.38
CA ARG A 195 -22.78 29.51 32.04
C ARG A 195 -23.26 28.60 30.88
N ALA A 196 -23.93 27.52 31.25
CA ALA A 196 -25.07 27.02 30.48
C ALA A 196 -26.23 28.00 30.68
N GLY A 197 -26.68 28.62 29.59
CA GLY A 197 -27.91 29.40 29.51
C GLY A 197 -29.08 28.53 29.02
N PRO A 198 -30.33 28.87 29.38
CA PRO A 198 -31.46 27.95 29.33
C PRO A 198 -32.13 27.87 27.95
N ALA A 199 -32.86 26.77 27.79
CA ALA A 199 -33.77 26.47 26.70
C ALA A 199 -34.75 27.63 26.43
N GLY A 200 -34.63 28.23 25.24
CA GLY A 200 -35.61 29.11 24.64
C GLY A 200 -36.34 28.40 23.52
N SER A 201 -37.53 27.89 23.84
CA SER A 201 -38.59 27.60 22.89
C SER A 201 -38.97 28.90 22.17
N GLY A 202 -38.89 28.90 20.85
CA GLY A 202 -39.26 30.04 20.02
C GLY A 202 -39.37 29.59 18.57
N GLY A 203 -40.54 29.09 18.19
CA GLY A 203 -40.90 28.91 16.80
C GLY A 203 -40.86 30.26 16.09
N ASN A 204 -40.16 30.31 14.96
CA ASN A 204 -40.34 31.35 13.98
C ASN A 204 -40.27 30.71 12.60
N ALA A 205 -41.47 30.50 12.04
CA ALA A 205 -41.67 30.28 10.62
C ALA A 205 -41.19 31.54 9.89
N ALA A 206 -40.09 31.42 9.16
CA ALA A 206 -39.67 32.42 8.20
C ALA A 206 -40.26 32.08 6.82
N PRO A 207 -40.78 33.09 6.09
CA PRO A 207 -41.52 32.91 4.86
C PRO A 207 -40.62 32.46 3.70
N SER A 208 -41.19 31.57 2.90
CA SER A 208 -40.71 31.13 1.59
C SER A 208 -40.50 32.35 0.68
N GLY A 209 -39.26 32.81 0.56
CA GLY A 209 -38.88 33.77 -0.47
C GLY A 209 -38.85 33.10 -1.85
N PRO A 210 -39.29 33.78 -2.92
CA PRO A 210 -39.23 33.23 -4.27
C PRO A 210 -37.78 33.00 -4.69
N CYS A 211 -37.51 31.82 -5.24
CA CYS A 211 -36.25 31.49 -5.88
C CYS A 211 -35.93 32.53 -6.97
N PRO A 212 -34.71 33.10 -7.01
CA PRO A 212 -34.29 33.91 -8.15
C PRO A 212 -34.27 33.04 -9.43
N PRO A 213 -34.63 33.59 -10.60
CA PRO A 213 -34.55 32.86 -11.85
C PRO A 213 -33.11 32.45 -12.13
N ALA A 214 -32.95 31.19 -12.57
CA ALA A 214 -31.66 30.62 -12.96
C ALA A 214 -30.97 31.54 -13.96
N ALA A 215 -29.75 31.99 -13.62
CA ALA A 215 -28.89 32.68 -14.55
C ALA A 215 -28.68 31.79 -15.79
N SER A 216 -28.92 32.37 -16.97
CA SER A 216 -28.73 31.68 -18.24
C SER A 216 -27.29 31.16 -18.34
N PRO A 217 -27.10 29.91 -18.82
CA PRO A 217 -25.76 29.38 -19.03
C PRO A 217 -25.01 30.24 -20.07
N PRO A 218 -23.68 30.43 -19.92
CA PRO A 218 -22.90 31.11 -20.92
C PRO A 218 -22.98 30.37 -22.27
N PRO A 219 -22.96 31.10 -23.40
CA PRO A 219 -23.07 30.50 -24.72
C PRO A 219 -21.92 29.51 -24.95
N VAL A 220 -22.29 28.29 -25.33
CA VAL A 220 -21.36 27.25 -25.79
C VAL A 220 -20.66 27.77 -27.04
N PRO A 221 -19.32 27.87 -27.09
CA PRO A 221 -18.62 28.23 -28.32
C PRO A 221 -18.89 27.13 -29.34
N SER A 222 -19.51 27.51 -30.45
CA SER A 222 -19.69 26.63 -31.60
C SER A 222 -18.30 26.23 -32.14
N PRO A 223 -18.07 24.95 -32.46
CA PRO A 223 -16.84 24.55 -33.10
C PRO A 223 -16.81 25.18 -34.50
N ALA A 224 -15.83 26.07 -34.70
CA ALA A 224 -15.47 26.52 -36.02
C ALA A 224 -14.95 25.30 -36.80
N GLU A 225 -15.83 24.71 -37.61
CA GLU A 225 -15.42 23.92 -38.76
C GLU A 225 -14.80 24.87 -39.79
N ASP A 226 -13.48 24.89 -39.84
CA ASP A 226 -12.72 25.36 -41.01
C ASP A 226 -11.50 24.45 -41.19
N GLY A 227 -11.75 23.35 -41.87
CA GLY A 227 -11.08 23.03 -43.12
C GLY A 227 -9.63 22.49 -43.11
N PRO A 228 -9.26 21.75 -44.17
CA PRO A 228 -8.17 20.79 -44.15
C PRO A 228 -6.93 21.29 -44.91
N ALA A 229 -5.73 21.02 -44.39
CA ALA A 229 -4.55 20.69 -45.21
C ALA A 229 -3.30 20.55 -44.35
N GLY A 230 -2.68 19.37 -44.45
CA GLY A 230 -1.24 19.27 -44.63
C GLY A 230 -0.34 19.74 -43.50
N ARG A 231 0.14 18.80 -42.69
CA ARG A 231 1.59 18.56 -42.52
C ARG A 231 1.82 17.31 -41.70
N ALA A 232 2.07 16.21 -42.41
CA ALA A 232 2.72 15.03 -41.88
C ALA A 232 4.13 15.43 -41.39
N ARG A 233 4.27 15.75 -40.10
CA ARG A 233 5.58 15.73 -39.44
C ARG A 233 5.94 14.29 -39.16
N ARG A 234 6.68 13.69 -40.10
CA ARG A 234 7.50 12.50 -39.85
C ARG A 234 8.46 12.82 -38.71
N LEU A 235 8.15 12.35 -37.50
CA LEU A 235 9.15 12.20 -36.45
C LEU A 235 10.04 11.01 -36.85
N ARG A 236 11.25 11.32 -37.32
CA ARG A 236 12.35 10.37 -37.43
C ARG A 236 12.71 9.94 -36.01
N LEU A 237 12.24 8.77 -35.59
CA LEU A 237 12.88 8.03 -34.51
C LEU A 237 14.21 7.51 -35.05
N GLY A 238 15.30 8.12 -34.59
CA GLY A 238 16.65 7.65 -34.82
C GLY A 238 16.86 6.32 -34.11
N LEU A 239 16.70 5.23 -34.85
CA LEU A 239 17.29 3.93 -34.51
C LEU A 239 18.80 4.06 -34.70
N SER A 240 19.50 4.55 -33.68
CA SER A 240 20.94 4.37 -33.56
C SER A 240 21.19 3.02 -32.92
N GLY A 241 21.42 2.01 -33.76
CA GLY A 241 21.91 0.71 -33.34
C GLY A 241 23.35 0.81 -32.84
N ALA A 242 23.57 0.45 -31.59
CA ALA A 242 24.85 -0.01 -31.09
C ALA A 242 24.65 -1.44 -30.56
N ALA A 243 24.77 -2.41 -31.47
CA ALA A 243 24.85 -3.81 -31.13
C ALA A 243 26.20 -4.05 -30.45
N ALA A 244 26.23 -4.04 -29.12
CA ALA A 244 27.33 -4.60 -28.36
C ALA A 244 27.29 -6.12 -28.53
N ALA A 245 28.19 -6.62 -29.38
CA ALA A 245 28.41 -8.05 -29.59
C ALA A 245 28.76 -8.72 -28.26
N VAL A 246 27.86 -9.57 -27.77
CA VAL A 246 28.13 -10.49 -26.67
C VAL A 246 29.06 -11.58 -27.21
N PRO A 247 30.29 -11.75 -26.70
CA PRO A 247 31.17 -12.83 -27.13
C PRO A 247 30.59 -14.17 -26.64
N GLY A 248 30.25 -15.04 -27.59
CA GLY A 248 29.79 -16.40 -27.31
C GLY A 248 30.86 -17.27 -26.64
N PRO A 249 30.45 -18.34 -25.94
CA PRO A 249 31.36 -19.24 -25.24
C PRO A 249 32.32 -19.93 -26.22
N ARG A 250 33.62 -19.79 -25.98
CA ARG A 250 34.68 -20.47 -26.74
C ARG A 250 34.59 -21.98 -26.51
N PRO A 251 34.63 -22.82 -27.56
CA PRO A 251 34.71 -24.27 -27.41
C PRO A 251 36.06 -24.66 -26.78
N ALA A 252 35.99 -25.57 -25.80
CA ALA A 252 37.16 -26.12 -25.14
C ALA A 252 38.01 -26.93 -26.13
N VAL A 253 39.25 -26.51 -26.34
CA VAL A 253 40.25 -27.25 -27.11
C VAL A 253 40.81 -28.37 -26.22
N PRO A 254 40.79 -29.65 -26.63
CA PRO A 254 41.39 -30.72 -25.87
C PRO A 254 42.93 -30.59 -25.92
N ARG A 255 43.55 -30.36 -24.76
CA ARG A 255 45.01 -30.46 -24.60
C ARG A 255 45.43 -31.93 -24.76
N ARG A 256 46.14 -32.23 -25.85
CA ARG A 256 46.91 -33.47 -25.97
C ARG A 256 48.07 -33.41 -24.98
N LEU A 257 48.03 -34.29 -23.98
CA LEU A 257 49.18 -34.61 -23.16
C LEU A 257 50.16 -35.43 -24.01
N HIS A 258 51.34 -34.87 -24.29
CA HIS A 258 52.50 -35.66 -24.69
C HIS A 258 53.14 -36.23 -23.43
N LEU A 259 53.01 -37.55 -23.27
CA LEU A 259 53.90 -38.35 -22.44
C LEU A 259 55.21 -38.52 -23.21
N GLY A 260 56.28 -37.99 -22.63
CA GLY A 260 57.67 -38.35 -22.91
C GLY A 260 58.33 -38.68 -21.59
#